data_AF-A0A1B0D1A7-F1
#
_entry.id   AF-A0A1B0D1A7-F1
#
_cell.length_a   1.000
_cell.length_b   1.000
_cell.length_c   1.000
_cell.angle_alpha   90.00
_cell.angle_beta   90.00
_cell.angle_gamma   90.00
#
_symmetry.space_group_name_H-M   'P 1'
#
loop_
_entity.id
_entity.type
_entity.pdbx_description
1 polymer ?
#
loop_
_entity_poly.entity_id
_entity_poly.type
_entity_poly.pdbx_seq_one_letter_code
_entity_poly.pdbx_strand_id
1 'polypeptide(L)'
;MASVLGEEVARFFPLRSGQDVVELFRHQLFRTPDLTMLSIVTGIIENTLTRGRGVDVSGVTTASGCVEELSNFPAIEQVDVEVLYKKFRTILATVEGKPAGRTVRREYATRDVIKKVSDVIWNSLIRSSYKDRAHLQSLYSYLAHNKLDCFGVAFAVVAGCQMLGYSDVHLAISEDHAWVVFGRTQDETIEVTWHGKGFEDKRGQPVSAGVESQSWLYLCGHPVVCTRHMEVVALVLAINPSLSITSACLEVTELQQQLLWLLYDMGHMEKYPMGLGSLGELEEMCQTDKRPASEELYEESVRSARTYYKNYHVYPYTYQGGYYYRKNLYKNAFASWANAGDVIRL
;
A
#
# COMPACT_ATOMS: atom_id res chain seq x y z
N MET A 1 21.58 15.98 -17.64
CA MET A 1 21.78 15.11 -16.45
C MET A 1 20.94 13.87 -16.67
N ALA A 2 21.50 12.67 -16.47
CA ALA A 2 20.73 11.43 -16.60
C ALA A 2 19.61 11.38 -15.53
N SER A 3 18.46 10.83 -15.88
CA SER A 3 17.33 10.67 -14.94
C SER A 3 17.73 9.81 -13.75
N VAL A 4 17.33 10.21 -12.53
CA VAL A 4 17.54 9.38 -11.33
C VAL A 4 16.64 8.14 -11.32
N LEU A 5 15.55 8.16 -12.09
CA LEU A 5 14.64 7.02 -12.26
C LEU A 5 15.12 6.04 -13.35
N GLY A 6 16.15 6.42 -14.13
CA GLY A 6 16.65 5.67 -15.28
C GLY A 6 15.90 6.01 -16.58
N GLU A 7 16.60 5.92 -17.71
CA GLU A 7 16.08 6.31 -19.03
C GLU A 7 14.88 5.46 -19.47
N GLU A 8 14.88 4.16 -19.15
CA GLU A 8 13.76 3.25 -19.47
C GLU A 8 12.45 3.61 -18.76
N VAL A 9 12.53 4.29 -17.63
CA VAL A 9 11.37 4.72 -16.84
C VAL A 9 10.93 6.11 -17.26
N ALA A 10 11.89 6.99 -17.58
CA ALA A 10 11.63 8.34 -18.06
C ALA A 10 10.70 8.38 -19.30
N ARG A 11 10.77 7.37 -20.18
CA ARG A 11 9.92 7.29 -21.39
C ARG A 11 8.42 7.18 -21.13
N PHE A 12 8.01 6.76 -19.92
CA PHE A 12 6.60 6.69 -19.55
C PHE A 12 6.03 8.04 -19.15
N PHE A 13 6.89 9.03 -18.88
CA PHE A 13 6.46 10.37 -18.49
C PHE A 13 6.34 11.29 -19.71
N PRO A 14 5.40 12.26 -19.68
CA PRO A 14 4.44 12.50 -18.61
C PRO A 14 3.28 11.50 -18.60
N LEU A 15 2.80 11.14 -17.41
CA LEU A 15 1.61 10.29 -17.25
C LEU A 15 0.37 11.18 -17.37
N ARG A 16 -0.54 10.88 -18.31
CA ARG A 16 -1.71 11.70 -18.64
C ARG A 16 -3.04 10.96 -18.47
N SER A 17 -3.00 9.66 -18.23
CA SER A 17 -4.17 8.83 -18.02
C SER A 17 -3.92 7.70 -17.02
N GLY A 18 -5.00 7.09 -16.51
CA GLY A 18 -4.89 5.87 -15.71
C GLY A 18 -4.19 4.73 -16.46
N GLN A 19 -4.38 4.64 -17.78
CA GLN A 19 -3.71 3.64 -18.62
C GLN A 19 -2.18 3.83 -18.65
N ASP A 20 -1.70 5.07 -18.72
CA ASP A 20 -0.25 5.35 -18.67
C ASP A 20 0.35 4.87 -17.34
N VAL A 21 -0.40 5.02 -16.25
CA VAL A 21 0.00 4.53 -14.91
C VAL A 21 0.03 3.01 -14.90
N VAL A 22 -1.01 2.35 -15.42
CA VAL A 22 -1.07 0.88 -15.53
C VAL A 22 0.11 0.35 -16.35
N GLU A 23 0.50 1.02 -17.42
CA GLU A 23 1.66 0.65 -18.25
C GLU A 23 2.99 0.83 -17.52
N LEU A 24 3.16 1.93 -16.78
CA LEU A 24 4.31 2.13 -15.89
C LEU A 24 4.40 1.02 -14.83
N PHE A 25 3.28 0.69 -14.18
CA PHE A 25 3.23 -0.40 -13.18
C PHE A 25 3.57 -1.74 -13.80
N ARG A 26 2.97 -2.07 -14.96
CA ARG A 26 3.26 -3.30 -15.69
C ARG A 26 4.75 -3.44 -16.00
N HIS A 27 5.38 -2.35 -16.45
CA HIS A 27 6.81 -2.32 -16.71
C HIS A 27 7.67 -2.56 -15.45
N GLN A 28 7.27 -1.99 -14.30
CA GLN A 28 7.96 -2.19 -13.02
C GLN A 28 7.78 -3.61 -12.47
N LEU A 29 6.63 -4.24 -12.70
CA LEU A 29 6.32 -5.59 -12.20
C LEU A 29 7.08 -6.70 -12.94
N PHE A 30 7.57 -6.47 -14.17
CA PHE A 30 8.46 -7.44 -14.85
C PHE A 30 9.87 -7.52 -14.25
N ARG A 31 10.21 -6.61 -13.34
CA ARG A 31 11.51 -6.53 -12.67
C ARG A 31 11.30 -6.44 -11.15
N THR A 32 12.33 -6.03 -10.42
CA THR A 32 12.14 -5.59 -9.03
C THR A 32 11.51 -4.19 -9.05
N PRO A 33 10.25 -4.02 -8.61
CA PRO A 33 9.57 -2.73 -8.67
C PRO A 33 10.20 -1.71 -7.73
N ASP A 34 10.32 -0.46 -8.16
CA ASP A 34 10.74 0.65 -7.30
C ASP A 34 9.56 1.16 -6.46
N LEU A 35 9.52 0.79 -5.18
CA LEU A 35 8.44 1.14 -4.27
C LEU A 35 8.36 2.65 -4.02
N THR A 36 9.51 3.34 -4.02
CA THR A 36 9.57 4.78 -3.78
C THR A 36 8.88 5.53 -4.89
N MET A 37 9.26 5.24 -6.14
CA MET A 37 8.68 5.88 -7.31
C MET A 37 7.18 5.58 -7.42
N LEU A 38 6.79 4.31 -7.30
CA LEU A 38 5.38 3.91 -7.44
C LEU A 38 4.51 4.59 -6.38
N SER A 39 4.98 4.67 -5.13
CA SER A 39 4.26 5.33 -4.04
C SER A 39 4.18 6.85 -4.18
N ILE A 40 5.20 7.48 -4.75
CA ILE A 40 5.13 8.91 -5.11
C ILE A 40 4.08 9.13 -6.21
N VAL A 41 4.11 8.33 -7.28
CA VAL A 41 3.17 8.47 -8.41
C VAL A 41 1.72 8.29 -7.95
N THR A 42 1.41 7.20 -7.25
CA THR A 42 0.04 6.95 -6.76
C THR A 42 -0.39 8.02 -5.76
N GLY A 43 0.52 8.46 -4.90
CA GLY A 43 0.25 9.51 -3.93
C GLY A 43 -0.04 10.87 -4.57
N ILE A 44 0.65 11.25 -5.66
CA ILE A 44 0.34 12.46 -6.44
C ILE A 44 -1.08 12.37 -7.01
N ILE A 45 -1.40 11.26 -7.71
CA ILE A 45 -2.71 11.05 -8.34
C ILE A 45 -3.83 11.15 -7.31
N GLU A 46 -3.70 10.39 -6.23
CA GLU A 46 -4.69 10.36 -5.17
C GLU A 46 -4.90 11.75 -4.58
N ASN A 47 -3.83 12.42 -4.15
CA ASN A 47 -3.98 13.72 -3.49
C ASN A 47 -4.52 14.81 -4.42
N THR A 48 -4.14 14.80 -5.70
CA THR A 48 -4.63 15.78 -6.68
C THR A 48 -6.10 15.57 -7.01
N LEU A 49 -6.55 14.32 -7.13
CA LEU A 49 -7.93 14.00 -7.48
C LEU A 49 -8.88 14.04 -6.26
N THR A 50 -8.41 13.72 -5.05
CA THR A 50 -9.30 13.64 -3.87
C THR A 50 -9.40 14.92 -3.05
N ARG A 51 -8.38 15.79 -3.03
CA ARG A 51 -8.42 17.03 -2.23
C ARG A 51 -9.14 18.19 -2.91
N GLY A 52 -9.71 17.95 -4.10
CA GLY A 52 -10.29 18.97 -4.95
C GLY A 52 -9.22 19.82 -5.61
N ARG A 53 -9.39 20.11 -6.91
CA ARG A 53 -8.69 21.24 -7.53
C ARG A 53 -9.08 22.47 -6.71
N GLY A 54 -8.11 23.16 -6.12
CA GLY A 54 -8.37 24.46 -5.52
C GLY A 54 -9.17 25.28 -6.54
N VAL A 55 -10.35 25.73 -6.15
CA VAL A 55 -11.18 26.62 -6.96
C VAL A 55 -10.45 27.96 -7.02
N ASP A 56 -9.44 28.06 -7.88
CA ASP A 56 -9.06 29.31 -8.53
C ASP A 56 -9.99 29.47 -9.75
N VAL A 57 -11.29 29.58 -9.48
CA VAL A 57 -12.26 30.11 -10.44
C VAL A 57 -12.70 31.48 -9.94
N SER A 58 -11.74 32.39 -9.83
CA SER A 58 -12.03 33.80 -10.00
C SER A 58 -12.32 34.04 -11.49
N GLY A 59 -13.58 33.86 -11.85
CA GLY A 59 -14.26 34.56 -12.94
C GLY A 59 -13.96 34.11 -14.36
N VAL A 60 -14.72 33.12 -14.87
CA VAL A 60 -15.18 33.14 -16.27
C VAL A 60 -16.59 32.56 -16.33
N THR A 61 -17.58 33.43 -16.53
CA THR A 61 -18.90 33.10 -17.06
C THR A 61 -18.80 32.84 -18.57
N THR A 62 -19.21 31.66 -19.06
CA THR A 62 -19.88 31.43 -20.37
C THR A 62 -20.19 29.93 -20.50
N ALA A 63 -21.46 29.53 -20.53
CA ALA A 63 -22.33 29.37 -21.69
C ALA A 63 -22.24 27.98 -22.35
N SER A 64 -23.41 27.33 -22.37
CA SER A 64 -23.84 26.07 -22.98
C SER A 64 -23.09 25.52 -24.21
N GLY A 65 -22.91 24.20 -24.24
CA GLY A 65 -22.80 23.39 -25.46
C GLY A 65 -21.43 22.74 -25.69
N CYS A 66 -21.43 21.40 -25.84
CA CYS A 66 -20.30 20.51 -26.11
C CYS A 66 -19.49 20.11 -24.87
N VAL A 67 -19.92 19.06 -24.18
CA VAL A 67 -19.08 18.35 -23.21
C VAL A 67 -18.10 17.50 -24.01
N GLU A 68 -17.00 18.11 -24.46
CA GLU A 68 -15.78 17.33 -24.65
C GLU A 68 -15.42 16.78 -23.26
N GLU A 69 -15.35 15.46 -23.11
CA GLU A 69 -14.77 14.82 -21.94
C GLU A 69 -13.30 15.22 -21.85
N LEU A 70 -13.04 16.39 -21.29
CA LEU A 70 -11.72 16.81 -20.87
C LEU A 70 -11.30 15.83 -19.78
N SER A 71 -10.50 14.81 -20.15
CA SER A 71 -9.98 13.84 -19.19
C SER A 71 -9.31 14.61 -18.06
N ASN A 72 -9.91 14.58 -16.87
CA ASN A 72 -9.56 15.46 -15.76
C ASN A 72 -8.31 14.97 -14.99
N PHE A 73 -7.63 13.96 -15.53
CA PHE A 73 -6.46 13.30 -14.96
C PHE A 73 -5.26 14.26 -14.89
N PRO A 74 -4.54 14.34 -13.76
CA PRO A 74 -3.39 15.23 -13.64
C PRO A 74 -2.25 14.75 -14.55
N ALA A 75 -1.68 15.66 -15.33
CA ALA A 75 -0.43 15.38 -16.02
C ALA A 75 0.70 15.31 -14.97
N ILE A 76 1.29 14.14 -14.79
CA ILE A 76 2.39 13.94 -13.84
C ILE A 76 3.68 14.02 -14.62
N GLU A 77 4.44 15.09 -14.39
CA GLU A 77 5.72 15.29 -15.04
C GLU A 77 6.82 14.49 -14.34
N GLN A 78 7.80 14.02 -15.11
CA GLN A 78 8.95 13.28 -14.57
C GLN A 78 9.68 14.08 -13.48
N VAL A 79 9.78 15.39 -13.66
CA VAL A 79 10.49 16.29 -12.75
C VAL A 79 9.86 16.31 -11.35
N ASP A 80 8.53 16.23 -11.26
CA ASP A 80 7.81 16.26 -9.98
C ASP A 80 8.12 15.01 -9.16
N VAL A 81 8.13 13.84 -9.82
CA VAL A 81 8.50 12.57 -9.19
C VAL A 81 9.98 12.58 -8.81
N GLU A 82 10.87 13.04 -9.69
CA GLU A 82 12.32 13.07 -9.42
C GLU A 82 12.70 13.95 -8.23
N VAL A 83 12.06 15.11 -8.06
CA VAL A 83 12.32 16.01 -6.94
C VAL A 83 12.00 15.32 -5.62
N LEU A 84 10.85 14.66 -5.53
CA LEU A 84 10.43 13.92 -4.34
C LEU A 84 11.33 12.70 -4.10
N TYR A 85 11.67 11.97 -5.16
CA TYR A 85 12.58 10.82 -5.07
C TYR A 85 13.96 11.20 -4.53
N LYS A 86 14.55 12.30 -5.06
CA LYS A 86 15.83 12.84 -4.57
C LYS A 86 15.72 13.33 -3.12
N LYS A 87 14.59 13.92 -2.74
CA LYS A 87 14.32 14.34 -1.36
C LYS A 87 14.33 13.13 -0.41
N PHE A 88 13.67 12.03 -0.77
CA PHE A 88 13.67 10.81 0.05
C PHE A 88 15.08 10.23 0.19
N ARG A 89 15.83 10.15 -0.92
CA ARG A 89 17.24 9.73 -0.91
C ARG A 89 18.09 10.60 0.01
N THR A 90 17.88 11.92 0.01
CA THR A 90 18.62 12.87 0.86
C THR A 90 18.32 12.65 2.33
N ILE A 91 17.06 12.37 2.68
CA ILE A 91 16.67 12.02 4.05
C ILE A 91 17.41 10.76 4.52
N LEU A 92 17.45 9.72 3.68
CA LEU A 92 18.07 8.43 4.00
C LEU A 92 19.60 8.48 4.05
N ALA A 93 20.24 9.44 3.39
CA ALA A 93 21.71 9.60 3.44
C ALA A 93 22.25 9.81 4.87
N THR A 94 21.38 10.23 5.82
CA THR A 94 21.72 10.34 7.24
C THR A 94 21.95 8.98 7.92
N VAL A 95 21.43 7.88 7.36
CA VAL A 95 21.54 6.52 7.89
C VAL A 95 22.91 5.90 7.60
N GLU A 96 23.50 6.19 6.44
CA GLU A 96 24.76 5.58 5.99
C GLU A 96 26.00 6.06 6.76
N GLY A 97 25.90 7.16 7.53
CA GLY A 97 27.05 7.79 8.16
C GLY A 97 28.05 8.37 7.14
N LYS A 98 29.02 9.19 7.58
CA LYS A 98 30.12 9.58 6.67
C LYS A 98 30.81 8.30 6.19
N PRO A 99 31.19 8.18 4.90
CA PRO A 99 31.82 6.98 4.37
C PRO A 99 33.19 6.78 5.03
N ALA A 100 33.22 6.07 6.15
CA ALA A 100 34.43 5.54 6.74
C ALA A 100 34.87 4.39 5.84
N GLY A 101 35.81 4.69 4.95
CA GLY A 101 36.59 3.78 4.09
C GLY A 101 35.99 2.41 3.84
N ARG A 102 35.45 2.22 2.62
CA ARG A 102 35.33 0.90 1.96
C ARG A 102 34.78 -0.21 2.87
N THR A 103 33.69 0.05 3.57
CA THR A 103 32.99 -1.00 4.31
C THR A 103 32.30 -1.90 3.28
N VAL A 104 32.65 -3.19 3.30
CA VAL A 104 31.97 -4.24 2.53
C VAL A 104 30.46 -4.06 2.73
N ARG A 105 29.72 -3.80 1.65
CA ARG A 105 28.26 -3.65 1.69
C ARG A 105 27.73 -4.94 2.31
N ARG A 106 27.13 -4.87 3.50
CA ARG A 106 26.57 -6.06 4.16
C ARG A 106 25.48 -6.61 3.25
N GLU A 107 25.51 -7.92 3.02
CA GLU A 107 24.55 -8.61 2.15
C GLU A 107 23.12 -8.53 2.70
N TYR A 108 22.97 -8.45 4.02
CA TYR A 108 21.70 -8.40 4.72
C TYR A 108 21.61 -7.19 5.65
N ALA A 109 20.39 -6.66 5.82
CA ALA A 109 20.12 -5.61 6.77
C ALA A 109 20.29 -6.11 8.21
N THR A 110 20.57 -5.18 9.12
CA THR A 110 20.58 -5.47 10.56
C THR A 110 19.47 -4.69 11.25
N ARG A 111 19.01 -5.20 12.39
CA ARG A 111 18.02 -4.52 13.24
C ARG A 111 18.36 -3.05 13.47
N ASP A 112 19.61 -2.75 13.76
CA ASP A 112 20.09 -1.37 14.01
C ASP A 112 19.94 -0.47 12.79
N VAL A 113 20.21 -0.98 11.59
CA VAL A 113 20.05 -0.21 10.34
C VAL A 113 18.57 0.07 10.08
N ILE A 114 17.70 -0.94 10.20
CA ILE A 114 16.26 -0.79 9.98
C ILE A 114 15.66 0.16 11.04
N LYS A 115 16.08 0.04 12.30
CA LYS A 115 15.67 0.94 13.37
C LYS A 115 16.11 2.38 13.10
N LYS A 116 17.32 2.60 12.58
CA LYS A 116 17.77 3.95 12.17
C LYS A 116 16.93 4.51 11.02
N VAL A 117 16.59 3.71 10.01
CA VAL A 117 15.68 4.12 8.93
C VAL A 117 14.32 4.51 9.52
N SER A 118 13.75 3.67 10.39
CA SER A 118 12.50 3.96 11.12
C SER A 118 12.59 5.25 11.93
N ASP A 119 13.68 5.49 12.65
CA ASP A 119 13.85 6.70 13.46
C ASP A 119 14.01 7.96 12.61
N VAL A 120 14.71 7.90 11.47
CA VAL A 120 14.83 9.03 10.55
C VAL A 120 13.45 9.41 9.99
N ILE A 121 12.66 8.42 9.54
CA ILE A 121 11.30 8.65 9.06
C ILE A 121 10.45 9.19 10.20
N TRP A 122 10.40 8.51 11.34
CA TRP A 122 9.60 8.90 12.50
C TRP A 122 9.86 10.33 12.99
N ASN A 123 11.13 10.68 13.18
CA ASN A 123 11.51 11.97 13.74
C ASN A 123 11.23 13.14 12.79
N SER A 124 11.06 12.85 11.50
CA SER A 124 10.68 13.85 10.50
C SER A 124 9.17 14.06 10.37
N LEU A 125 8.34 13.20 10.99
CA LEU A 125 6.89 13.34 10.97
C LEU A 125 6.41 14.47 11.88
N ILE A 126 5.31 15.14 11.48
CA ILE A 126 4.66 16.15 12.31
C ILE A 126 4.00 15.47 13.51
N ARG A 127 4.41 15.89 14.72
CA ARG A 127 3.79 15.46 15.99
C ARG A 127 2.38 16.05 16.11
N SER A 128 1.36 15.30 15.69
CA SER A 128 -0.04 15.72 15.77
C SER A 128 -0.99 14.52 15.70
N SER A 129 -2.21 14.69 16.21
CA SER A 129 -3.25 13.66 16.33
C SER A 129 -3.98 13.33 15.01
N TYR A 130 -3.33 13.50 13.86
CA TYR A 130 -3.91 13.23 12.53
C TYR A 130 -3.82 11.77 12.09
N LYS A 131 -3.53 10.85 13.02
CA LYS A 131 -3.19 9.44 12.73
C LYS A 131 -4.32 8.68 12.01
N ASP A 132 -5.55 9.15 12.11
CA ASP A 132 -6.75 8.54 11.52
C ASP A 132 -7.29 9.33 10.30
N ARG A 133 -6.49 10.23 9.69
CA ARG A 133 -6.91 10.97 8.49
C ARG A 133 -6.59 10.20 7.21
N ALA A 134 -7.48 10.31 6.22
CA ALA A 134 -7.25 9.80 4.88
C ALA A 134 -6.05 10.46 4.17
N HIS A 135 -5.53 9.78 3.15
CA HIS A 135 -4.46 10.26 2.25
C HIS A 135 -3.09 10.45 2.94
N LEU A 136 -2.78 9.61 3.93
CA LEU A 136 -1.54 9.61 4.71
C LEU A 136 -0.68 8.34 4.53
N GLN A 137 -1.01 7.48 3.58
CA GLN A 137 -0.39 6.17 3.40
C GLN A 137 0.81 6.17 2.45
N SER A 138 0.97 7.20 1.61
CA SER A 138 1.96 7.24 0.53
C SER A 138 3.21 8.05 0.86
N LEU A 139 4.32 7.72 0.21
CA LEU A 139 5.55 8.51 0.28
C LEU A 139 5.37 9.94 -0.25
N TYR A 140 4.40 10.18 -1.13
CA TYR A 140 4.02 11.55 -1.49
C TYR A 140 3.56 12.34 -0.25
N SER A 141 2.65 11.80 0.56
CA SER A 141 2.15 12.48 1.77
C SER A 141 3.28 12.77 2.76
N TYR A 142 4.21 11.81 2.89
CA TYR A 142 5.42 12.00 3.67
C TYR A 142 6.29 13.14 3.13
N LEU A 143 6.62 13.12 1.84
CA LEU A 143 7.59 14.03 1.26
C LEU A 143 7.02 15.43 1.01
N ALA A 144 5.71 15.55 0.79
CA ALA A 144 5.05 16.83 0.60
C ALA A 144 4.63 17.48 1.94
N HIS A 145 4.26 16.67 2.95
CA HIS A 145 3.60 17.18 4.15
C HIS A 145 4.12 16.63 5.48
N ASN A 146 5.15 15.78 5.47
CA ASN A 146 5.70 15.14 6.66
C ASN A 146 4.64 14.40 7.50
N LYS A 147 3.69 13.75 6.83
CA LYS A 147 2.60 13.00 7.48
C LYS A 147 2.55 11.59 6.93
N LEU A 148 2.42 10.63 7.84
CA LEU A 148 2.14 9.23 7.53
C LEU A 148 1.14 8.65 8.55
N ASP A 149 0.34 7.69 8.12
CA ASP A 149 -0.40 6.78 9.01
C ASP A 149 0.47 5.57 9.41
N CYS A 150 -0.09 4.61 10.17
CA CYS A 150 0.67 3.48 10.68
C CYS A 150 1.27 2.61 9.55
N PHE A 151 0.45 2.29 8.53
CA PHE A 151 0.86 1.53 7.36
C PHE A 151 1.92 2.28 6.56
N GLY A 152 1.69 3.57 6.29
CA GLY A 152 2.57 4.42 5.52
C GLY A 152 3.97 4.51 6.12
N VAL A 153 4.09 4.53 7.46
CA VAL A 153 5.40 4.45 8.13
C VAL A 153 6.10 3.12 7.86
N ALA A 154 5.41 1.99 8.01
CA ALA A 154 6.00 0.67 7.74
C ALA A 154 6.43 0.54 6.28
N PHE A 155 5.57 0.96 5.34
CA PHE A 155 5.86 0.98 3.92
C PHE A 155 7.07 1.87 3.59
N ALA A 156 7.14 3.08 4.16
CA ALA A 156 8.25 4.00 3.96
C ALA A 156 9.58 3.42 4.47
N VAL A 157 9.57 2.65 5.56
CA VAL A 157 10.78 1.96 6.05
C VAL A 157 11.26 0.90 5.07
N VAL A 158 10.35 0.09 4.52
CA VAL A 158 10.68 -0.93 3.52
C VAL A 158 11.23 -0.28 2.24
N ALA A 159 10.55 0.74 1.72
CA ALA A 159 11.02 1.51 0.56
C ALA A 159 12.37 2.18 0.81
N GLY A 160 12.61 2.68 2.03
CA GLY A 160 13.89 3.27 2.42
C GLY A 160 15.01 2.23 2.47
N CYS A 161 14.75 1.05 3.00
CA CYS A 161 15.71 -0.06 3.00
C CYS A 161 16.01 -0.53 1.57
N GLN A 162 14.99 -0.64 0.70
CA GLN A 162 15.17 -0.91 -0.72
C GLN A 162 16.09 0.13 -1.38
N MET A 163 15.87 1.43 -1.12
CA MET A 163 16.67 2.51 -1.68
C MET A 163 18.14 2.48 -1.22
N LEU A 164 18.40 2.02 0.00
CA LEU A 164 19.75 1.79 0.53
C LEU A 164 20.41 0.52 -0.04
N GLY A 165 19.65 -0.31 -0.76
CA GLY A 165 20.11 -1.54 -1.41
C GLY A 165 19.92 -2.81 -0.59
N TYR A 166 19.12 -2.77 0.48
CA TYR A 166 18.78 -3.96 1.26
C TYR A 166 17.60 -4.69 0.63
N SER A 167 17.92 -5.76 -0.10
CA SER A 167 16.91 -6.58 -0.78
C SER A 167 16.17 -7.55 0.13
N ASP A 168 16.69 -7.80 1.33
CA ASP A 168 16.15 -8.74 2.33
C ASP A 168 15.10 -8.13 3.26
N VAL A 169 14.85 -6.82 3.20
CA VAL A 169 13.89 -6.16 4.12
C VAL A 169 12.51 -6.14 3.51
N HIS A 170 11.55 -6.85 4.08
CA HIS A 170 10.21 -6.99 3.52
C HIS A 170 9.11 -6.53 4.46
N LEU A 171 7.99 -6.12 3.88
CA LEU A 171 6.79 -5.75 4.61
C LEU A 171 6.08 -7.02 5.12
N ALA A 172 5.65 -7.00 6.38
CA ALA A 172 4.73 -7.98 6.92
C ALA A 172 3.44 -7.27 7.36
N ILE A 173 2.30 -7.85 6.98
CA ILE A 173 0.98 -7.25 7.13
C ILE A 173 0.06 -8.26 7.80
N SER A 174 -0.52 -7.86 8.93
CA SER A 174 -1.69 -8.49 9.52
C SER A 174 -2.97 -7.82 9.04
N GLU A 175 -4.11 -8.20 9.57
CA GLU A 175 -5.38 -7.57 9.24
C GLU A 175 -5.51 -6.14 9.80
N ASP A 176 -4.72 -5.74 10.82
CA ASP A 176 -4.86 -4.41 11.45
C ASP A 176 -3.52 -3.73 11.79
N HIS A 177 -2.39 -4.30 11.37
CA HIS A 177 -1.05 -3.79 11.68
C HIS A 177 0.01 -4.20 10.66
N ALA A 178 1.08 -3.42 10.57
CA ALA A 178 2.19 -3.67 9.66
C ALA A 178 3.55 -3.48 10.35
N TRP A 179 4.49 -4.35 10.03
CA TRP A 179 5.87 -4.32 10.54
C TRP A 179 6.84 -4.83 9.46
N VAL A 180 8.11 -5.02 9.84
CA VAL A 180 9.16 -5.44 8.90
C VAL A 180 9.70 -6.82 9.28
N VAL A 181 9.88 -7.67 8.27
CA VAL A 181 10.69 -8.90 8.34
C VAL A 181 12.01 -8.68 7.61
N PHE A 182 13.10 -9.30 8.08
CA PHE A 182 14.41 -9.14 7.46
C PHE A 182 15.35 -10.30 7.77
N GLY A 183 16.59 -10.20 7.28
CA GLY A 183 17.64 -11.17 7.54
C GLY A 183 17.68 -12.29 6.51
N ARG A 184 18.70 -13.15 6.63
CA ARG A 184 19.01 -14.20 5.65
C ARG A 184 17.87 -15.20 5.45
N THR A 185 17.17 -15.52 6.53
CA THR A 185 16.11 -16.53 6.61
C THR A 185 14.71 -15.94 6.65
N GLN A 186 14.56 -14.61 6.61
CA GLN A 186 13.27 -13.90 6.70
C GLN A 186 12.47 -14.21 7.98
N ASP A 187 13.17 -14.52 9.07
CA ASP A 187 12.62 -14.88 10.38
C ASP A 187 12.77 -13.76 11.42
N GLU A 188 13.68 -12.81 11.20
CA GLU A 188 13.80 -11.65 12.08
C GLU A 188 12.67 -10.66 11.83
N THR A 189 12.09 -10.15 12.93
CA THR A 189 10.99 -9.19 12.89
C THR A 189 11.35 -7.92 13.66
N ILE A 190 10.85 -6.77 13.19
CA ILE A 190 11.03 -5.49 13.88
C ILE A 190 9.78 -4.62 13.71
N GLU A 191 9.26 -4.16 14.84
CA GLU A 191 8.27 -3.10 14.90
C GLU A 191 8.89 -1.78 14.43
N VAL A 192 8.24 -1.09 13.50
CA VAL A 192 8.76 0.17 12.91
C VAL A 192 7.76 1.32 12.97
N THR A 193 6.54 1.04 13.41
CA THR A 193 5.43 2.00 13.49
C THR A 193 4.66 1.82 14.81
N TRP A 194 3.62 2.63 15.03
CA TRP A 194 2.70 2.48 16.16
C TRP A 194 1.54 1.57 15.79
N HIS A 195 0.88 1.01 16.81
CA HIS A 195 -0.47 0.46 16.69
C HIS A 195 -1.41 1.11 17.71
N GLY A 196 -2.64 1.40 17.29
CA GLY A 196 -3.67 1.98 18.14
C GLY A 196 -3.35 3.37 18.72
N LYS A 197 -4.01 3.69 19.84
CA LYS A 197 -3.92 5.00 20.53
C LYS A 197 -3.09 4.94 21.83
N GLY A 198 -2.38 3.83 22.07
CA GLY A 198 -1.55 3.62 23.25
C GLY A 198 -0.28 4.47 23.25
N PHE A 199 0.32 4.63 24.44
CA PHE A 199 1.58 5.37 24.64
C PHE A 199 2.84 4.51 24.53
N GLU A 200 2.70 3.19 24.33
CA GLU A 200 3.83 2.27 24.28
C GLU A 200 4.48 2.30 22.88
N ASP A 201 5.69 2.86 22.79
CA ASP A 201 6.52 2.80 21.59
C ASP A 201 7.23 1.44 21.53
N LYS A 202 6.67 0.52 20.74
CA LYS A 202 7.25 -0.82 20.51
C LYS A 202 8.33 -0.82 19.42
N ARG A 203 8.63 0.31 18.77
CA ARG A 203 9.56 0.33 17.63
C ARG A 203 10.94 -0.18 18.02
N GLY A 204 11.51 -1.05 17.19
CA GLY A 204 12.78 -1.75 17.42
C GLY A 204 12.62 -3.14 18.04
N GLN A 205 11.49 -3.43 18.67
CA GLN A 205 11.23 -4.71 19.31
C GLN A 205 10.79 -5.77 18.29
N PRO A 206 11.02 -7.07 18.55
CA PRO A 206 10.42 -8.15 17.76
C PRO A 206 8.92 -8.28 18.05
N VAL A 207 8.18 -8.93 17.13
CA VAL A 207 6.73 -9.18 17.30
C VAL A 207 6.41 -10.47 18.07
N SER A 208 7.43 -11.19 18.55
CA SER A 208 7.28 -12.53 19.16
C SER A 208 6.32 -12.55 20.34
N ALA A 209 6.34 -11.54 21.21
CA ALA A 209 5.42 -11.45 22.34
C ALA A 209 3.94 -11.40 21.90
N GLY A 210 3.66 -10.74 20.77
CA GLY A 210 2.33 -10.68 20.18
C GLY A 210 1.89 -12.02 19.57
N VAL A 211 2.83 -12.76 19.00
CA VAL A 211 2.61 -14.11 18.45
C VAL A 211 2.42 -15.14 19.57
N GLU A 212 3.25 -15.10 20.61
CA GLU A 212 3.19 -15.99 21.78
C GLU A 212 1.88 -15.81 22.57
N SER A 213 1.33 -14.59 22.59
CA SER A 213 0.03 -14.30 23.20
C SER A 213 -1.17 -14.69 22.31
N GLN A 214 -0.93 -15.30 21.14
CA GLN A 214 -1.97 -15.69 20.18
C GLN A 214 -2.90 -14.51 19.83
N SER A 215 -2.32 -13.32 19.70
CA SER A 215 -3.08 -12.12 19.37
C SER A 215 -3.46 -12.10 17.89
N TRP A 216 -4.74 -11.81 17.60
CA TRP A 216 -5.24 -11.56 16.24
C TRP A 216 -4.44 -10.44 15.54
N LEU A 217 -3.95 -9.45 16.29
CA LEU A 217 -3.13 -8.37 15.76
C LEU A 217 -1.87 -8.87 15.03
N TYR A 218 -1.36 -10.04 15.42
CA TYR A 218 -0.21 -10.68 14.80
C TYR A 218 -0.59 -12.01 14.13
N LEU A 219 -1.90 -12.27 13.97
CA LEU A 219 -2.51 -13.45 13.34
C LEU A 219 -1.89 -14.77 13.82
N CYS A 220 -1.57 -14.85 15.12
CA CYS A 220 -0.91 -16.00 15.74
C CYS A 220 0.35 -16.45 14.97
N GLY A 221 1.08 -15.50 14.37
CA GLY A 221 2.29 -15.77 13.58
C GLY A 221 2.04 -16.11 12.11
N HIS A 222 0.84 -15.88 11.58
CA HIS A 222 0.50 -16.11 10.17
C HIS A 222 0.15 -14.82 9.39
N PRO A 223 0.99 -13.76 9.45
CA PRO A 223 0.79 -12.55 8.64
C PRO A 223 1.03 -12.83 7.16
N VAL A 224 0.56 -11.91 6.31
CA VAL A 224 1.06 -11.81 4.93
C VAL A 224 2.49 -11.30 4.99
N VAL A 225 3.46 -12.15 4.65
CA VAL A 225 4.86 -11.73 4.43
C VAL A 225 5.04 -11.42 2.95
N CYS A 226 5.23 -10.15 2.63
CA CYS A 226 5.21 -9.69 1.25
C CYS A 226 6.53 -10.00 0.51
N THR A 227 6.41 -10.40 -0.75
CA THR A 227 7.47 -10.19 -1.75
C THR A 227 7.46 -8.73 -2.22
N ARG A 228 8.42 -8.32 -3.05
CA ARG A 228 8.42 -6.98 -3.67
C ARG A 228 7.14 -6.70 -4.47
N HIS A 229 6.63 -7.69 -5.19
CA HIS A 229 5.39 -7.56 -5.96
C HIS A 229 4.17 -7.47 -5.04
N MET A 230 4.15 -8.19 -3.91
CA MET A 230 3.09 -8.08 -2.91
C MET A 230 3.13 -6.76 -2.15
N GLU A 231 4.30 -6.12 -2.01
CA GLU A 231 4.40 -4.74 -1.49
C GLU A 231 3.75 -3.75 -2.46
N VAL A 232 3.79 -4.00 -3.77
CA VAL A 232 3.00 -3.22 -4.75
C VAL A 232 1.51 -3.50 -4.59
N VAL A 233 1.09 -4.74 -4.30
CA VAL A 233 -0.32 -5.03 -3.93
C VAL A 233 -0.73 -4.21 -2.71
N ALA A 234 0.07 -4.22 -1.65
CA ALA A 234 -0.20 -3.43 -0.44
C ALA A 234 -0.29 -1.92 -0.74
N LEU A 235 0.61 -1.39 -1.59
CA LEU A 235 0.57 0.00 -2.03
C LEU A 235 -0.73 0.34 -2.78
N VAL A 236 -1.16 -0.52 -3.71
CA VAL A 236 -2.38 -0.30 -4.50
C VAL A 236 -3.63 -0.42 -3.63
N LEU A 237 -3.68 -1.38 -2.71
CA LEU A 237 -4.78 -1.50 -1.74
C LEU A 237 -4.88 -0.28 -0.81
N ALA A 238 -3.74 0.33 -0.50
CA ALA A 238 -3.71 1.52 0.33
C ALA A 238 -4.24 2.77 -0.41
N ILE A 239 -4.39 2.77 -1.74
CA ILE A 239 -4.99 3.90 -2.47
C ILE A 239 -6.38 4.20 -1.89
N ASN A 240 -6.60 5.44 -1.50
CA ASN A 240 -7.83 5.86 -0.83
C ASN A 240 -8.65 6.77 -1.75
N PRO A 241 -9.74 6.27 -2.36
CA PRO A 241 -10.57 7.07 -3.26
C PRO A 241 -11.54 8.01 -2.52
N SER A 242 -11.66 7.96 -1.20
CA SER A 242 -12.67 8.74 -0.46
C SER A 242 -12.46 10.25 -0.61
N LEU A 243 -13.54 10.97 -0.95
CA LEU A 243 -13.63 12.43 -0.95
C LEU A 243 -14.24 12.94 0.36
N SER A 244 -15.21 12.18 0.87
CA SER A 244 -15.90 12.42 2.13
C SER A 244 -16.32 11.08 2.72
N ILE A 245 -17.06 11.11 3.84
CA ILE A 245 -17.60 9.89 4.47
C ILE A 245 -18.58 9.15 3.54
N THR A 246 -19.20 9.84 2.58
CA THR A 246 -20.27 9.29 1.73
C THR A 246 -19.98 9.40 0.23
N SER A 247 -18.78 9.83 -0.17
CA SER A 247 -18.42 9.97 -1.58
C SER A 247 -16.97 9.58 -1.85
N ALA A 248 -16.73 9.06 -3.06
CA ALA A 248 -15.43 8.64 -3.54
C ALA A 248 -15.17 9.21 -4.95
N CYS A 249 -13.89 9.37 -5.29
CA CYS A 249 -13.43 9.75 -6.61
C CYS A 249 -13.43 8.52 -7.52
N LEU A 250 -14.20 8.58 -8.59
CA LEU A 250 -14.37 7.48 -9.53
C LEU A 250 -13.04 7.14 -10.21
N GLU A 251 -12.31 8.14 -10.68
CA GLU A 251 -11.06 7.96 -11.42
C GLU A 251 -9.98 7.28 -10.56
N VAL A 252 -9.92 7.59 -9.25
CA VAL A 252 -9.00 6.93 -8.31
C VAL A 252 -9.45 5.49 -8.04
N THR A 253 -10.76 5.26 -7.93
CA THR A 253 -11.34 3.91 -7.74
C THR A 253 -11.07 3.02 -8.95
N GLU A 254 -11.29 3.53 -10.16
CA GLU A 254 -11.01 2.83 -11.42
C GLU A 254 -9.53 2.51 -11.59
N LEU A 255 -8.64 3.46 -11.27
CA LEU A 255 -7.20 3.22 -11.29
C LEU A 255 -6.81 2.10 -10.31
N GLN A 256 -7.34 2.13 -9.08
CA GLN A 256 -7.09 1.08 -8.09
C GLN A 256 -7.54 -0.28 -8.61
N GLN A 257 -8.76 -0.36 -9.16
CA GLN A 257 -9.31 -1.60 -9.74
C GLN A 257 -8.47 -2.13 -10.90
N GLN A 258 -8.05 -1.27 -11.84
CA GLN A 258 -7.20 -1.67 -12.97
C GLN A 258 -5.83 -2.17 -12.52
N LEU A 259 -5.22 -1.52 -11.52
CA LEU A 259 -3.92 -1.96 -10.97
C LEU A 259 -4.04 -3.28 -10.20
N LEU A 260 -5.12 -3.50 -9.45
CA LEU A 260 -5.37 -4.79 -8.80
C LEU A 260 -5.61 -5.90 -9.82
N TRP A 261 -6.34 -5.65 -10.90
CA TRP A 261 -6.46 -6.62 -11.99
C TRP A 261 -5.13 -6.96 -12.64
N LEU A 262 -4.27 -5.97 -12.89
CA LEU A 262 -2.93 -6.19 -13.38
C LEU A 262 -2.13 -7.12 -12.44
N LEU A 263 -2.18 -6.86 -11.13
CA LEU A 263 -1.48 -7.67 -10.13
C LEU A 263 -2.07 -9.09 -10.00
N TYR A 264 -3.38 -9.22 -10.13
CA TYR A 264 -4.10 -10.49 -10.16
C TYR A 264 -3.65 -11.33 -11.38
N ASP A 265 -3.67 -10.73 -12.58
CA ASP A 265 -3.29 -11.41 -13.84
C ASP A 265 -1.83 -11.87 -13.85
N MET A 266 -0.96 -11.14 -13.15
CA MET A 266 0.44 -11.50 -12.98
C MET A 266 0.70 -12.49 -11.83
N GLY A 267 -0.35 -12.97 -11.15
CA GLY A 267 -0.27 -13.96 -10.08
C GLY A 267 0.26 -13.43 -8.74
N HIS A 268 0.32 -12.10 -8.56
CA HIS A 268 0.88 -11.49 -7.35
C HIS A 268 -0.09 -11.40 -6.17
N MET A 269 -1.38 -11.70 -6.40
CA MET A 269 -2.45 -11.64 -5.38
C MET A 269 -2.82 -13.00 -4.78
N GLU A 270 -2.29 -14.11 -5.31
CA GLU A 270 -2.64 -15.48 -4.89
C GLU A 270 -2.46 -15.69 -3.37
N LYS A 271 -1.40 -15.09 -2.81
CA LYS A 271 -1.07 -15.15 -1.38
C LYS A 271 -1.51 -13.90 -0.62
N TYR A 272 -2.45 -13.11 -1.14
CA TYR A 272 -2.90 -11.87 -0.49
C TYR A 272 -4.42 -11.89 -0.30
N PRO A 273 -4.95 -12.54 0.75
CA PRO A 273 -6.38 -12.73 0.97
C PRO A 273 -7.17 -11.41 0.98
N MET A 274 -6.69 -10.39 1.73
CA MET A 274 -7.35 -9.09 1.76
C MET A 274 -7.34 -8.39 0.40
N GLY A 275 -6.31 -8.61 -0.42
CA GLY A 275 -6.25 -8.04 -1.76
C GLY A 275 -7.33 -8.60 -2.68
N LEU A 276 -7.54 -9.92 -2.63
CA LEU A 276 -8.62 -10.59 -3.35
C LEU A 276 -10.00 -10.12 -2.86
N GLY A 277 -10.15 -9.96 -1.54
CA GLY A 277 -11.37 -9.43 -0.93
C GLY A 277 -11.71 -8.01 -1.40
N SER A 278 -10.73 -7.09 -1.35
CA SER A 278 -10.91 -5.72 -1.82
C SER A 278 -11.18 -5.61 -3.32
N LEU A 279 -10.54 -6.46 -4.15
CA LEU A 279 -10.88 -6.53 -5.58
C LEU A 279 -12.32 -7.00 -5.79
N GLY A 280 -12.79 -7.95 -4.98
CA GLY A 280 -14.19 -8.39 -4.95
C GLY A 280 -15.17 -7.25 -4.63
N GLU A 281 -14.82 -6.36 -3.69
CA GLU A 281 -15.64 -5.19 -3.38
C GLU A 281 -15.71 -4.20 -4.55
N LEU A 282 -14.57 -3.94 -5.22
CA LEU A 282 -14.53 -3.07 -6.40
C LEU A 282 -15.36 -3.62 -7.56
N GLU A 283 -15.27 -4.94 -7.82
CA GLU A 283 -16.09 -5.60 -8.85
C GLU A 283 -17.58 -5.65 -8.49
N GLU A 284 -17.93 -5.73 -7.20
CA GLU A 284 -19.33 -5.60 -6.78
C GLU A 284 -19.88 -4.21 -7.07
N MET A 285 -19.06 -3.16 -6.90
CA MET A 285 -19.45 -1.78 -7.20
C MET A 285 -19.55 -1.52 -8.70
N CYS A 286 -18.56 -1.97 -9.48
CA CYS A 286 -18.50 -1.80 -10.92
C CYS A 286 -17.84 -3.04 -11.55
N GLN A 287 -18.66 -3.96 -12.06
CA GLN A 287 -18.16 -5.19 -12.69
C GLN A 287 -17.40 -4.86 -13.97
N THR A 288 -16.18 -5.38 -14.07
CA THR A 288 -15.38 -5.30 -15.30
C THR A 288 -15.81 -6.41 -16.26
N ASP A 289 -15.97 -6.07 -17.53
CA ASP A 289 -16.36 -7.02 -18.57
C ASP A 289 -15.41 -8.22 -18.64
N LYS A 290 -15.99 -9.44 -18.67
CA LYS A 290 -15.28 -10.73 -18.78
C LYS A 290 -14.33 -11.06 -17.62
N ARG A 291 -14.41 -10.32 -16.51
CA ARG A 291 -13.73 -10.68 -15.26
C ARG A 291 -14.58 -11.63 -14.41
N PRO A 292 -13.96 -12.41 -13.51
CA PRO A 292 -14.67 -13.19 -12.49
C PRO A 292 -15.72 -12.36 -11.75
N ALA A 293 -16.78 -13.02 -11.29
CA ALA A 293 -17.76 -12.36 -10.43
C ALA A 293 -17.15 -12.06 -9.05
N SER A 294 -17.68 -11.02 -8.38
CA SER A 294 -17.27 -10.67 -7.01
C SER A 294 -17.36 -11.85 -6.02
N GLU A 295 -18.36 -12.71 -6.16
CA GLU A 295 -18.49 -13.94 -5.34
C GLU A 295 -17.28 -14.86 -5.48
N GLU A 296 -16.79 -15.09 -6.69
CA GLU A 296 -15.63 -15.94 -6.97
C GLU A 296 -14.35 -15.39 -6.32
N LEU A 297 -14.19 -14.06 -6.31
CA LEU A 297 -13.06 -13.37 -5.67
C LEU A 297 -13.11 -13.50 -4.14
N TYR A 298 -14.30 -13.43 -3.53
CA TYR A 298 -14.46 -13.67 -2.09
C TYR A 298 -14.17 -15.13 -1.72
N GLU A 299 -14.59 -16.09 -2.54
CA GLU A 299 -14.24 -17.50 -2.36
C GLU A 299 -12.74 -17.74 -2.49
N GLU A 300 -12.08 -17.09 -3.45
CA GLU A 300 -10.63 -17.16 -3.64
C GLU A 300 -9.88 -16.54 -2.46
N SER A 301 -10.36 -15.42 -1.91
CA SER A 301 -9.83 -14.80 -0.70
C SER A 301 -9.82 -15.79 0.48
N VAL A 302 -10.95 -16.47 0.72
CA VAL A 302 -11.07 -17.51 1.77
C VAL A 302 -10.14 -18.70 1.47
N ARG A 303 -10.04 -19.12 0.21
CA ARG A 303 -9.15 -20.21 -0.21
C ARG A 303 -7.68 -19.87 0.04
N SER A 304 -7.27 -18.64 -0.27
CA SER A 304 -5.92 -18.13 -0.02
C SER A 304 -5.59 -18.17 1.48
N ALA A 305 -6.49 -17.67 2.33
CA ALA A 305 -6.34 -17.69 3.79
C ALA A 305 -6.16 -19.10 4.35
N ARG A 306 -6.96 -20.06 3.88
CA ARG A 306 -6.86 -21.47 4.28
C ARG A 306 -5.55 -22.12 3.83
N THR A 307 -5.15 -21.85 2.59
CA THR A 307 -4.02 -22.52 1.93
C THR A 307 -2.68 -22.01 2.44
N TYR A 308 -2.53 -20.70 2.59
CA TYR A 308 -1.24 -20.06 2.87
C TYR A 308 -1.07 -19.63 4.32
N TYR A 309 -2.16 -19.46 5.07
CA TYR A 309 -2.15 -18.85 6.39
C TYR A 309 -2.87 -19.68 7.45
N LYS A 310 -3.02 -20.99 7.21
CA LYS A 310 -3.69 -21.95 8.11
C LYS A 310 -5.05 -21.49 8.62
N ASN A 311 -5.75 -20.69 7.82
CA ASN A 311 -7.06 -20.13 8.16
C ASN A 311 -7.08 -19.19 9.38
N TYR A 312 -6.00 -18.44 9.66
CA TYR A 312 -5.96 -17.44 10.74
C TYR A 312 -6.43 -16.03 10.34
N HIS A 313 -6.94 -15.85 9.12
CA HIS A 313 -7.42 -14.56 8.61
C HIS A 313 -8.96 -14.49 8.69
N VAL A 314 -9.48 -13.43 9.29
CA VAL A 314 -10.90 -13.24 9.60
C VAL A 314 -11.61 -12.48 8.48
N TYR A 315 -10.97 -11.45 7.92
CA TYR A 315 -11.56 -10.57 6.92
C TYR A 315 -12.02 -11.26 5.64
N PRO A 316 -11.36 -12.30 5.11
CA PRO A 316 -11.89 -13.07 3.97
C PRO A 316 -13.36 -13.51 4.17
N TYR A 317 -13.69 -13.93 5.39
CA TYR A 317 -15.05 -14.33 5.74
C TYR A 317 -15.99 -13.15 6.00
N THR A 318 -15.48 -12.01 6.48
CA THR A 318 -16.30 -10.81 6.68
C THR A 318 -16.67 -10.16 5.35
N TYR A 319 -15.75 -10.13 4.37
CA TYR A 319 -16.04 -9.70 3.00
C TYR A 319 -17.17 -10.55 2.40
N GLN A 320 -17.02 -11.88 2.45
CA GLN A 320 -18.02 -12.81 1.95
C GLN A 320 -19.38 -12.65 2.65
N GLY A 321 -19.38 -12.54 3.99
CA GLY A 321 -20.60 -12.33 4.76
C GLY A 321 -21.29 -11.00 4.42
N GLY A 322 -20.52 -9.93 4.26
CA GLY A 322 -21.00 -8.61 3.85
C GLY A 322 -21.64 -8.63 2.46
N TYR A 323 -21.00 -9.29 1.49
CA TYR A 323 -21.54 -9.50 0.14
C TYR A 323 -22.89 -10.21 0.19
N TYR A 324 -22.97 -11.38 0.85
CA TYR A 324 -24.21 -12.15 0.94
C TYR A 324 -25.32 -11.37 1.63
N TYR A 325 -24.98 -10.59 2.67
CA TYR A 325 -25.94 -9.73 3.34
C TYR A 325 -26.52 -8.67 2.41
N ARG A 326 -25.67 -7.95 1.65
CA ARG A 326 -26.12 -6.95 0.65
C ARG A 326 -27.00 -7.55 -0.44
N LYS A 327 -26.82 -8.83 -0.77
CA LYS A 327 -27.64 -9.57 -1.74
C LYS A 327 -28.88 -10.25 -1.13
N ASN A 328 -29.20 -10.01 0.15
CA ASN A 328 -30.30 -10.66 0.89
C ASN A 328 -30.18 -12.20 1.00
N LEU A 329 -28.96 -12.75 0.87
CA LEU A 329 -28.66 -14.16 1.01
C LEU A 329 -28.31 -14.48 2.48
N TYR A 330 -29.24 -14.22 3.38
CA TYR A 330 -28.99 -14.22 4.83
C TYR A 330 -28.43 -15.53 5.38
N LYS A 331 -28.86 -16.68 4.86
CA LYS A 331 -28.33 -17.98 5.27
C LYS A 331 -26.82 -18.08 5.00
N ASN A 332 -26.38 -17.62 3.83
CA ASN A 332 -24.97 -17.63 3.45
C ASN A 332 -24.19 -16.59 4.25
N ALA A 333 -24.76 -15.40 4.47
CA ALA A 333 -24.16 -14.36 5.31
C ALA A 333 -23.88 -14.86 6.74
N PHE A 334 -24.87 -15.48 7.39
CA PHE A 334 -24.70 -16.06 8.73
C PHE A 334 -23.69 -17.20 8.74
N ALA A 335 -23.63 -18.03 7.70
CA ALA A 335 -22.62 -19.07 7.59
C ALA A 335 -21.20 -18.49 7.49
N SER A 336 -20.99 -17.44 6.68
CA SER A 336 -19.70 -16.77 6.57
C SER A 336 -19.28 -16.10 7.87
N TRP A 337 -20.18 -15.40 8.57
CA TRP A 337 -19.87 -14.80 9.87
C TRP A 337 -19.64 -15.84 10.97
N ALA A 338 -20.31 -17.00 10.93
CA ALA A 338 -20.00 -18.11 11.82
C ALA A 338 -18.57 -18.64 11.59
N ASN A 339 -18.16 -18.80 10.32
CA ASN A 339 -16.78 -19.17 9.98
C ASN A 339 -15.76 -18.12 10.46
N ALA A 340 -16.07 -16.82 10.33
CA ALA A 340 -15.23 -15.75 10.88
C ALA A 340 -15.08 -15.87 12.41
N GLY A 341 -16.19 -16.17 13.11
CA GLY A 341 -16.19 -16.40 14.56
C GLY A 341 -15.39 -17.62 14.98
N ASP A 342 -15.35 -18.68 14.16
CA ASP A 342 -14.53 -19.86 14.41
C ASP A 342 -13.03 -19.59 14.21
N VAL A 343 -12.65 -18.72 13.28
CA VAL A 343 -11.25 -18.28 13.08
C VAL A 343 -10.72 -17.55 14.32
N ILE A 344 -11.51 -16.65 14.90
CA ILE A 344 -11.13 -15.90 16.12
C ILE A 344 -10.93 -16.82 17.34
N ARG A 345 -11.49 -18.04 17.32
CA ARG A 345 -11.36 -19.02 18.40
C ARG A 345 -10.11 -19.91 18.29
N LEU A 346 -9.41 -19.87 17.16
CA LEU A 346 -8.15 -20.60 16.94
C LEU A 346 -7.02 -20.00 17.79
#